data_AF-A0A955V704-F1
#
_entry.id   AF-A0A955V704-F1
#
_cell.length_a   1.000
_cell.length_b   1.000
_cell.length_c   1.000
_cell.angle_alpha   90.00
_cell.angle_beta   90.00
_cell.angle_gamma   90.00
#
_symmetry.space_group_name_H-M   'P 1'
#
loop_
_entity.id
_entity.type
_entity.pdbx_description
1 polymer ?
#
loop_
_entity_poly.entity_id
_entity_poly.type
_entity_poly.pdbx_seq_one_letter_code
_entity_poly.pdbx_strand_id
1 'polypeptide(L)' 'MITAVDTSVLLDVFGADPRFGSSSRALLGQCLHEGRVIVCEVVVAEITSAFPEARAAQDALA' A
#
# COMPACT_ATOMS: atom_id res chain seq x y z
N MET A 1 -2.74 -3.52 17.21
CA MET A 1 -3.52 -4.38 16.28
C MET A 1 -2.64 -4.81 15.11
N ILE A 2 -2.95 -5.91 14.42
CA ILE A 2 -2.31 -6.26 13.13
C ILE A 2 -3.37 -6.08 12.05
N THR A 3 -3.09 -5.21 11.08
CA THR A 3 -3.98 -4.94 9.94
C THR A 3 -3.32 -5.44 8.66
N ALA A 4 -3.98 -6.36 7.96
CA ALA A 4 -3.60 -6.74 6.61
C ALA A 4 -4.19 -5.73 5.62
N VAL A 5 -3.38 -5.24 4.69
CA VAL A 5 -3.79 -4.24 3.68
C VAL A 5 -3.77 -4.87 2.30
N ASP A 6 -4.79 -4.54 1.51
CA ASP A 6 -4.97 -5.00 0.13
C ASP A 6 -4.25 -4.09 -0.88
N THR A 7 -3.96 -4.64 -2.06
CA THR A 7 -3.31 -3.94 -3.17
C THR A 7 -4.05 -2.67 -3.58
N SER A 8 -5.38 -2.67 -3.58
CA SER A 8 -6.19 -1.50 -3.96
C SER A 8 -5.83 -0.24 -3.14
N VAL A 9 -5.74 -0.38 -1.82
CA VAL A 9 -5.38 0.72 -0.89
C VAL A 9 -3.96 1.22 -1.17
N LEU A 10 -3.03 0.33 -1.45
CA LEU A 10 -1.65 0.70 -1.75
C LEU A 10 -1.52 1.40 -3.10
N LEU A 11 -2.25 0.95 -4.13
CA LEU A 11 -2.30 1.60 -5.44
C LEU A 11 -2.90 3.00 -5.36
N ASP A 12 -3.94 3.20 -4.55
CA ASP A 12 -4.51 4.53 -4.32
C ASP A 12 -3.47 5.50 -3.74
N VAL A 13 -2.62 5.01 -2.83
CA VAL A 13 -1.58 5.82 -2.17
C VAL A 13 -0.40 6.06 -3.10
N PHE A 14 0.17 5.00 -3.69
CA PHE A 14 1.35 5.10 -4.55
C PHE A 14 1.05 5.80 -5.88
N GLY A 15 -0.12 5.58 -6.45
CA GLY A 15 -0.58 6.20 -7.68
C GLY A 15 -1.21 7.57 -7.50
N ALA A 16 -1.37 8.05 -6.26
CA ALA A 16 -2.08 9.28 -5.91
C ALA A 16 -3.48 9.35 -6.56
N ASP A 17 -4.28 8.28 -6.37
CA ASP A 17 -5.61 8.21 -6.98
C ASP A 17 -6.46 9.42 -6.57
N PRO A 18 -7.08 10.15 -7.52
CA PRO A 18 -7.77 11.40 -7.24
C PRO A 18 -9.10 11.21 -6.48
N ARG A 19 -9.66 10.00 -6.45
CA ARG A 19 -10.93 9.67 -5.78
C ARG A 19 -10.68 9.06 -4.41
N PHE A 20 -9.74 8.13 -4.29
CA PHE A 20 -9.55 7.31 -3.09
C PHE A 20 -8.22 7.55 -2.37
N GLY A 21 -7.23 8.20 -3.00
CA GLY A 21 -5.89 8.38 -2.42
C GLY A 21 -5.89 9.09 -1.07
N SER A 22 -6.75 10.09 -0.88
CA SER A 22 -6.85 10.80 0.41
C SER A 22 -7.40 9.92 1.53
N SER A 23 -8.46 9.15 1.27
CA SER A 23 -9.05 8.24 2.27
C SER A 23 -8.15 7.05 2.56
N SER A 24 -7.56 6.45 1.52
CA SER A 24 -6.65 5.30 1.64
C SER A 24 -5.41 5.67 2.45
N ARG A 25 -4.83 6.86 2.21
CA ARG A 25 -3.72 7.39 3.00
C ARG A 25 -4.10 7.66 4.46
N ALA A 26 -5.26 8.25 4.71
CA ALA A 26 -5.70 8.56 6.07
C ALA A 26 -5.92 7.28 6.91
N LEU A 27 -6.63 6.29 6.35
CA LEU A 27 -6.88 5.01 7.00
C LEU A 27 -5.59 4.22 7.21
N LEU A 28 -4.70 4.18 6.22
CA LEU A 28 -3.40 3.53 6.36
C LEU A 28 -2.57 4.16 7.49
N GLY A 29 -2.56 5.50 7.57
CA GLY A 29 -1.93 6.22 8.67
C GLY A 29 -2.52 5.90 10.04
N GLN A 30 -3.85 5.76 10.13
CA GLN A 30 -4.52 5.34 11.36
C GLN A 30 -4.13 3.91 11.75
N CYS A 31 -4.11 2.96 10.81
CA CYS A 31 -3.70 1.58 11.09
C CYS A 31 -2.25 1.49 11.58
N LEU A 32 -1.36 2.31 11.01
CA LEU A 32 0.03 2.43 11.47
C LEU A 32 0.14 3.02 12.89
N HIS A 33 -0.78 3.92 13.26
CA HIS A 33 -0.84 4.45 14.62
C HIS A 33 -1.38 3.41 15.63
N GLU A 34 -2.34 2.58 15.22
CA GLU A 34 -2.99 1.56 16.05
C GLU A 34 -2.19 0.24 16.17
N GLY A 35 -1.15 0.07 15.35
CA GLY A 35 -0.23 -1.06 15.45
C GLY A 35 0.55 -1.34 14.18
N ARG A 36 0.53 -2.60 13.76
CA ARG A 36 1.34 -3.09 12.64
C ARG A 36 0.47 -3.27 11.42
N VAL A 37 0.94 -2.76 10.29
CA VAL A 37 0.40 -3.08 8.97
C VAL A 37 1.26 -4.17 8.34
N ILE A 38 0.61 -5.15 7.71
CA ILE A 38 1.27 -6.23 6.98
C ILE A 38 0.63 -6.40 5.60
N VAL A 39 1.38 -7.01 4.69
CA VAL A 39 0.93 -7.46 3.37
C VAL A 39 1.42 -8.89 3.16
N CYS A 40 0.71 -9.69 2.36
CA CYS A 40 1.14 -11.04 1.99
C CYS A 40 1.94 -11.03 0.68
N GLU A 41 2.53 -12.17 0.32
CA GLU A 41 3.30 -12.33 -0.92
C GLU A 41 2.49 -12.02 -2.19
N VAL A 42 1.17 -12.24 -2.18
CA VAL A 42 0.29 -11.92 -3.32
C VAL A 42 0.24 -10.41 -3.54
N VAL A 43 0.02 -9.64 -2.48
CA VAL A 43 0.01 -8.16 -2.54
C VAL A 43 1.37 -7.63 -2.99
N VAL A 44 2.47 -8.20 -2.51
CA VAL A 44 3.82 -7.84 -2.98
C VAL A 44 3.98 -8.12 -4.48
N ALA A 45 3.48 -9.25 -4.98
CA ALA A 45 3.53 -9.59 -6.41
C ALA A 45 2.71 -8.62 -7.28
N GLU A 46 1.49 -8.28 -6.84
CA GLU A 46 0.63 -7.33 -7.54
C GLU A 46 1.25 -5.93 -7.59
N ILE A 47 1.76 -5.43 -6.45
CA ILE A 47 2.45 -4.14 -6.38
C ILE A 47 3.70 -4.14 -7.25
N THR A 48 4.51 -5.20 -7.21
CA THR A 48 5.71 -5.29 -8.06
C THR A 48 5.36 -5.21 -9.55
N SER A 49 4.22 -5.79 -9.96
CA SER A 49 3.74 -5.73 -11.35
C SER A 49 3.15 -4.38 -11.76
N ALA A 50 2.69 -3.58 -10.80
CA ALA A 50 2.09 -2.27 -11.04
C ALA A 50 3.13 -1.16 -11.25
N PHE A 51 4.38 -1.37 -10.83
CA PHE A 51 5.48 -0.44 -11.05
C PHE A 51 6.25 -0.79 -12.34
N PRO A 52 6.82 0.19 -13.05
CA PRO A 52 7.62 -0.06 -14.24
C PRO A 52 8.92 -0.80 -13.93
N GLU A 53 9.44 -0.67 -12.71
CA GLU A 53 10.66 -1.30 -12.25
C GLU A 53 10.46 -1.93 -10.88
N ALA A 54 10.94 -3.16 -10.69
CA ALA A 54 10.85 -3.86 -9.41
C ALA A 54 11.51 -3.09 -8.26
N ARG A 55 12.57 -2.32 -8.57
CA ARG A 55 13.25 -1.49 -7.57
C ARG A 55 12.35 -0.37 -7.04
N ALA A 56 11.57 0.27 -7.92
CA ALA A 56 10.64 1.32 -7.52
C ALA A 56 9.53 0.77 -6.61
N ALA A 57 9.04 -0.44 -6.87
CA ALA A 57 8.09 -1.12 -5.98
C ALA A 57 8.72 -1.42 -4.60
N GLN A 58 9.97 -1.87 -4.56
CA GLN A 58 10.69 -2.13 -3.30
C GLN A 58 10.87 -0.84 -2.49
N ASP A 59 11.30 0.25 -3.13
CA ASP A 59 11.48 1.53 -2.46
C ASP A 59 10.14 2.12 -1.96
N ALA A 60 9.02 1.84 -2.65
CA ALA A 60 7.69 2.24 -2.22
C ALA A 60 7.15 1.43 -1.01
N LEU A 61 7.59 0.18 -0.84
CA LEU A 61 7.20 -0.71 0.26
C LEU A 61 8.12 -0.63 1.49
N ALA A 62 9.25 0.09 1.39
CA ALA A 62 10.27 0.23 2.43
C ALA A 62 9.92 1.31 3.46
#